data_AF-A0A8S2QBC2-F1
#
_entry.id   AF-A0A8S2QBC2-F1
#
_cell.length_a   1.000
_cell.length_b   1.000
_cell.length_c   1.000
_cell.angle_alpha   90.00
_cell.angle_beta   90.00
_cell.angle_gamma   90.00
#
_symmetry.space_group_name_H-M   'P 1'
#
loop_
_entity.id
_entity.type
_entity.pdbx_description
1 polymer ?
#
loop_
_entity_poly.entity_id
_entity_poly.type
_entity_poly.pdbx_seq_one_letter_code
_entity_poly.pdbx_strand_id
1 'polypeptide(L)'
;MSNPKNAVGRSLVKKRFPNQRRATHGDEWVHQKPDFTTTTDWNRLNLRSVTDQNSLDEFLTTAQLAGTDFAAERLNITFVPAVAKVGILSDDDKERIRQVQQLHRDRLRIPRRPAWTPEMSAEQIDQHERVSFLDWRRKLA
;
A
#
# COMPACT_ATOMS: atom_id res chain seq x y z
N MET A 1 42.81 0.81 -2.63
CA MET A 1 42.08 -0.23 -3.39
C MET A 1 40.59 0.04 -3.24
N SER A 2 39.91 0.51 -4.29
CA SER A 2 38.50 0.95 -4.26
C SER A 2 37.56 -0.21 -4.63
N ASN A 3 36.57 -0.51 -3.78
CA ASN A 3 35.67 -1.66 -3.91
C ASN A 3 34.52 -1.33 -4.91
N PRO A 4 34.38 -2.04 -6.05
CA PRO A 4 33.50 -1.65 -7.16
C PRO A 4 32.00 -1.88 -6.93
N LYS A 5 31.57 -2.40 -5.77
CA LYS A 5 30.18 -2.86 -5.55
C LYS A 5 29.14 -1.76 -5.27
N ASN A 6 29.56 -0.50 -5.04
CA ASN A 6 28.65 0.61 -4.69
C ASN A 6 28.55 1.72 -5.77
N ALA A 7 29.11 1.51 -6.97
CA ALA A 7 29.17 2.52 -8.02
C ALA A 7 27.87 2.67 -8.84
N VAL A 8 27.07 1.61 -8.92
CA VAL A 8 25.85 1.56 -9.76
C VAL A 8 24.74 2.46 -9.21
N GLY A 9 24.58 2.52 -7.89
CA GLY A 9 23.59 3.41 -7.27
C GLY A 9 23.89 4.90 -7.54
N ARG A 10 25.18 5.29 -7.49
CA ARG A 10 25.60 6.69 -7.73
C ARG A 10 25.45 7.12 -9.19
N SER A 11 25.65 6.22 -10.15
CA SER A 11 25.50 6.54 -11.58
C SER A 11 24.03 6.73 -11.98
N LEU A 12 23.11 5.96 -11.37
CA LEU A 12 21.66 6.11 -11.58
C LEU A 12 21.12 7.44 -11.04
N VAL A 13 21.57 7.89 -9.86
CA VAL A 13 21.16 9.18 -9.29
C VAL A 13 21.67 10.35 -10.14
N LYS A 14 22.91 10.27 -10.64
CA LYS A 14 23.48 11.28 -11.54
C LYS A 14 22.75 11.38 -12.90
N LYS A 15 22.23 10.27 -13.44
CA LYS A 15 21.45 10.28 -14.69
C LYS A 15 20.05 10.85 -14.52
N ARG A 16 19.43 10.69 -13.34
CA ARG A 16 18.06 11.17 -13.08
C ARG A 16 17.97 12.68 -12.89
N PHE A 17 19.05 13.34 -12.48
CA PHE A 17 19.08 14.78 -12.27
C PHE A 17 20.26 15.44 -12.98
N PRO A 18 20.27 15.47 -14.33
CA PRO A 18 21.25 16.25 -15.05
C PRO A 18 20.88 17.74 -14.86
N ASN A 19 21.75 18.52 -14.22
CA ASN A 19 21.60 19.98 -13.95
C ASN A 19 20.74 20.43 -12.75
N GLN A 20 21.10 20.02 -11.54
CA GLN A 20 21.01 20.95 -10.41
C GLN A 20 22.41 21.42 -10.02
N ARG A 21 22.98 22.29 -10.87
CA ARG A 21 24.05 23.18 -10.44
C ARG A 21 23.42 24.26 -9.57
N ARG A 22 24.06 24.52 -8.42
CA ARG A 22 23.72 25.59 -7.48
C ARG A 22 23.51 26.90 -8.23
N ALA A 23 22.28 27.40 -8.24
CA ALA A 23 21.98 28.78 -8.60
C ALA A 23 22.15 29.64 -7.34
N THR A 24 23.35 30.20 -7.19
CA THR A 24 23.56 31.41 -6.40
C THR A 24 23.18 32.61 -7.27
N HIS A 25 22.04 33.23 -7.02
CA HIS A 25 21.86 34.69 -7.11
C HIS A 25 20.50 35.05 -6.52
N GLY A 26 20.45 36.12 -5.74
CA GLY A 26 19.21 36.64 -5.19
C GLY A 26 18.30 37.19 -6.29
N ASP A 27 17.00 37.02 -6.10
CA ASP A 27 16.09 38.16 -6.12
C ASP A 27 14.77 37.83 -5.40
N GLU A 28 14.49 38.71 -4.44
CA GLU A 28 13.20 39.22 -3.98
C GLU A 28 11.90 38.62 -4.56
N TRP A 29 11.17 37.88 -3.71
CA TRP A 29 9.70 37.84 -3.77
C TRP A 29 9.17 38.30 -2.42
N VAL A 30 8.93 39.61 -2.31
CA VAL A 30 8.20 40.22 -1.19
C VAL A 30 6.74 39.76 -1.28
N HIS A 31 6.40 38.72 -0.54
CA HIS A 31 5.01 38.43 -0.21
C HIS A 31 4.66 39.14 1.10
N GLN A 32 3.78 40.11 0.98
CA GLN A 32 3.18 40.89 2.05
C GLN A 32 2.67 39.98 3.17
N LYS A 33 2.99 40.34 4.40
CA LYS A 33 2.57 39.64 5.62
C LYS A 33 1.06 39.82 5.84
N PRO A 34 0.32 38.79 6.26
CA PRO A 34 -0.84 39.02 7.10
C PRO A 34 -0.38 39.10 8.56
N ASP A 35 -0.85 40.13 9.26
CA ASP A 35 -0.58 40.37 10.67
C ASP A 35 -1.08 39.19 11.52
N PHE A 36 -0.17 38.35 11.99
CA PHE A 36 -0.44 37.32 13.00
C PHE A 36 0.01 37.84 14.36
N THR A 37 -0.76 38.77 14.90
CA THR A 37 -0.73 39.11 16.33
C THR A 37 -1.43 38.00 17.11
N THR A 38 -0.83 36.82 17.16
CA THR A 38 -1.06 35.86 18.24
C THR A 38 0.27 35.19 18.50
N THR A 39 0.86 35.59 19.61
CA THR A 39 1.98 34.99 20.32
C THR A 39 2.13 33.51 19.99
N THR A 40 3.01 33.19 19.05
CA THR A 40 3.26 31.81 18.69
C THR A 40 4.24 31.23 19.69
N ASP A 41 3.68 30.83 20.83
CA ASP A 41 4.30 30.02 21.87
C ASP A 41 4.60 28.60 21.34
N TRP A 42 5.38 28.49 20.25
CA TRP A 42 5.83 27.20 19.72
C TRP A 42 6.73 26.44 20.71
N ASN A 43 7.27 27.12 21.72
CA ASN A 43 8.11 26.52 22.78
C ASN A 43 7.32 26.01 24.00
N ARG A 44 6.00 26.22 24.08
CA ARG A 44 5.15 25.67 25.16
C ARG A 44 4.36 24.44 24.74
N LEU A 45 4.19 24.25 23.45
CA LEU A 45 3.57 23.06 22.91
C LEU A 45 4.69 22.07 22.58
N ASN A 46 4.71 20.91 23.25
CA ASN A 46 5.58 19.78 22.90
C ASN A 46 5.16 19.18 21.55
N LEU A 47 5.20 19.98 20.47
CA LEU A 47 4.81 19.59 19.12
C LEU A 47 5.96 18.84 18.47
N ARG A 48 6.12 17.60 18.91
CA ARG A 48 6.96 16.63 18.23
C ARG A 48 6.13 16.03 17.10
N SER A 49 6.35 16.47 15.86
CA SER A 49 5.77 15.80 14.70
C SER A 49 6.42 14.43 14.54
N VAL A 50 5.63 13.38 14.79
CA VAL A 50 6.02 11.98 14.58
C VAL A 50 5.16 11.47 13.44
N THR A 51 5.77 11.11 12.31
CA THR A 51 5.04 10.69 11.10
C THR A 51 4.49 9.27 11.18
N ASP A 52 4.90 8.49 12.19
CA ASP A 52 4.35 7.16 12.53
C ASP A 52 4.28 7.03 14.06
N GLN A 53 3.08 7.04 14.64
CA GLN A 53 2.90 6.71 16.06
C GLN A 53 2.94 5.19 16.23
N ASN A 54 3.76 4.73 17.18
CA ASN A 54 3.75 3.34 17.58
C ASN A 54 2.37 3.02 18.16
N SER A 55 1.69 1.97 17.67
CA SER A 55 0.36 1.56 18.13
C SER A 55 0.22 1.44 19.66
N LEU A 56 1.33 1.15 20.34
CA LEU A 56 1.38 1.10 21.81
C LEU A 56 1.30 2.49 22.45
N ASP A 57 1.98 3.50 21.90
CA ASP A 57 2.03 4.84 22.47
C ASP A 57 0.67 5.57 22.32
N GLU A 58 -0.01 5.39 21.18
CA GLU A 58 -1.38 5.88 20.98
C GLU A 58 -2.38 5.25 21.96
N PHE A 59 -2.24 3.95 22.20
CA PHE A 59 -3.06 3.22 23.17
C PHE A 59 -2.83 3.73 24.61
N LEU A 60 -1.56 3.88 25.02
CA LEU A 60 -1.23 4.36 26.36
C LEU A 60 -1.66 5.80 26.61
N THR A 61 -1.52 6.69 25.62
CA THR A 61 -1.98 8.09 25.72
C THR A 61 -3.50 8.19 25.82
N THR A 62 -4.23 7.35 25.08
CA THR A 62 -5.70 7.29 25.15
C THR A 62 -6.17 6.78 26.53
N ALA A 63 -5.51 5.75 27.06
CA ALA A 63 -5.83 5.20 28.38
C ALA A 63 -5.57 6.22 29.51
N GLN A 64 -4.47 6.97 29.43
CA GLN A 64 -4.15 8.03 30.38
C GLN A 64 -5.17 9.17 30.31
N LEU A 65 -5.60 9.58 29.11
CA LEU A 65 -6.62 10.62 28.94
C LEU A 65 -8.00 10.16 29.44
N ALA A 66 -8.33 8.88 29.27
CA ALA A 66 -9.55 8.27 29.76
C ALA A 66 -9.56 8.05 31.29
N GLY A 67 -8.44 8.28 31.98
CA GLY A 67 -8.31 8.09 33.42
C GLY A 67 -8.43 6.62 33.86
N THR A 68 -8.15 5.68 32.94
CA THR A 68 -8.26 4.24 33.20
C THR A 68 -6.86 3.64 33.35
N ASP A 69 -6.56 3.09 34.53
CA ASP A 69 -5.32 2.34 34.77
C ASP A 69 -5.43 0.92 34.20
N PHE A 70 -4.62 0.59 33.19
CA PHE A 70 -4.60 -0.74 32.60
C PHE A 70 -3.52 -1.60 33.25
N ALA A 71 -3.93 -2.52 34.14
CA ALA A 71 -3.08 -3.59 34.62
C ALA A 71 -3.16 -4.79 33.66
N ALA A 72 -2.17 -4.93 32.78
CA ALA A 72 -2.06 -6.10 31.92
C ALA A 72 -1.46 -7.27 32.70
N GLU A 73 -2.29 -8.12 33.30
CA GLU A 73 -1.81 -9.39 33.85
C GLU A 73 -1.31 -10.27 32.70
N ARG A 74 -0.02 -10.62 32.76
CA ARG A 74 0.70 -11.31 31.69
C ARG A 74 0.43 -12.83 31.72
N LEU A 75 -0.81 -13.24 31.55
CA LEU A 75 -1.20 -14.65 31.58
C LEU A 75 -1.36 -15.21 30.15
N ASN A 76 -0.71 -16.36 29.92
CA ASN A 76 -0.63 -17.12 28.66
C ASN A 76 0.08 -16.45 27.46
N ILE A 77 1.36 -16.11 27.63
CA ILE A 77 2.25 -16.00 26.46
C ILE A 77 2.60 -17.43 26.01
N THR A 78 1.86 -17.95 25.03
CA THR A 78 2.30 -19.13 24.28
C THR A 78 3.34 -18.69 23.27
N PHE A 79 4.61 -19.00 23.52
CA PHE A 79 5.65 -18.87 22.51
C PHE A 79 5.35 -19.87 21.40
N VAL A 80 4.83 -19.39 20.28
CA VAL A 80 4.81 -20.17 19.04
C VAL A 80 6.28 -20.30 18.62
N PRO A 81 6.91 -21.48 18.70
CA PRO A 81 8.29 -21.62 18.30
C PRO A 81 8.40 -21.24 16.81
N ALA A 82 9.51 -20.64 16.38
CA ALA A 82 9.70 -20.30 14.95
C ALA A 82 9.62 -21.52 14.01
N VAL A 83 9.66 -22.73 14.57
CA VAL A 83 9.51 -24.03 13.88
C VAL A 83 8.04 -24.46 13.77
N ALA A 84 7.13 -23.87 14.56
CA ALA A 84 5.72 -24.07 14.36
C ALA A 84 5.36 -23.40 13.03
N LYS A 85 5.21 -24.23 12.00
CA LYS A 85 4.78 -23.92 10.65
C LYS A 85 3.32 -23.40 10.62
N VAL A 86 2.94 -22.53 11.55
CA VAL A 86 1.63 -21.91 11.60
C VAL A 86 1.51 -21.02 10.37
N GLY A 87 0.63 -21.40 9.44
CA GLY A 87 0.42 -20.69 8.17
C GLY A 87 1.27 -21.17 6.99
N ILE A 88 2.18 -22.14 7.17
CA ILE A 88 2.86 -22.80 6.04
C ILE A 88 2.12 -24.09 5.73
N LEU A 89 1.57 -24.17 4.53
CA LEU A 89 0.84 -25.33 4.05
C LEU A 89 1.75 -26.58 4.03
N SER A 90 1.25 -27.73 4.48
CA SER A 90 1.94 -29.02 4.33
C SER A 90 2.12 -29.35 2.84
N ASP A 91 3.07 -30.23 2.50
CA ASP A 91 3.27 -30.61 1.10
C ASP A 91 2.05 -31.36 0.53
N ASP A 92 1.43 -32.23 1.32
CA ASP A 92 0.17 -32.91 0.97
C ASP A 92 -0.97 -31.91 0.70
N ASP A 93 -1.08 -30.90 1.56
CA ASP A 93 -2.08 -29.86 1.41
C ASP A 93 -1.85 -29.01 0.14
N LYS A 94 -0.58 -28.74 -0.21
CA LYS A 94 -0.23 -28.05 -1.47
C LYS A 94 -0.66 -28.87 -2.68
N GLU A 95 -0.44 -30.18 -2.66
CA GLU A 95 -0.85 -31.07 -3.74
C GLU A 95 -2.37 -31.10 -3.89
N ARG A 96 -3.10 -31.20 -2.77
CA ARG A 96 -4.57 -31.13 -2.77
C ARG A 96 -5.08 -29.82 -3.35
N ILE A 97 -4.51 -28.67 -2.94
CA ILE A 97 -4.86 -27.37 -3.50
C ILE A 97 -4.56 -27.30 -5.00
N ARG A 98 -3.40 -27.80 -5.45
CA ARG A 98 -3.05 -27.82 -6.88
C ARG A 98 -4.04 -28.65 -7.69
N GLN A 99 -4.45 -29.81 -7.20
CA GLN A 99 -5.45 -30.64 -7.88
C GLN A 99 -6.78 -29.90 -8.02
N VAL A 100 -7.27 -29.27 -6.95
CA VAL A 100 -8.50 -28.46 -6.99
C VAL A 100 -8.37 -27.28 -7.95
N GLN A 101 -7.22 -26.60 -7.96
CA GLN A 101 -6.94 -25.50 -8.89
C GLN A 101 -6.90 -25.97 -10.35
N GLN A 102 -6.34 -27.16 -10.62
CA GLN A 102 -6.35 -27.75 -11.96
C GLN A 102 -7.76 -28.10 -12.40
N LEU A 103 -8.57 -28.70 -11.53
CA LEU A 103 -9.97 -29.05 -11.80
C LEU A 103 -10.85 -27.82 -12.09
N HIS A 104 -10.54 -26.67 -11.48
CA HIS A 104 -11.33 -25.44 -11.63
C HIS A 104 -10.66 -24.37 -12.49
N ARG A 105 -9.59 -24.71 -13.21
CA ARG A 105 -8.83 -23.77 -14.05
C ARG A 105 -9.72 -23.03 -15.06
N ASP A 106 -10.69 -23.72 -15.64
CA ASP A 106 -11.54 -23.18 -16.69
C ASP A 106 -12.61 -22.20 -16.19
N ARG A 107 -12.92 -22.22 -14.88
CA ARG A 107 -13.91 -21.32 -14.27
C ARG A 107 -13.39 -19.91 -14.06
N LEU A 108 -12.07 -19.74 -13.87
CA LEU A 108 -11.43 -18.44 -13.59
C LEU A 108 -10.98 -17.71 -14.86
N ARG A 109 -11.68 -17.90 -15.99
CA ARG A 109 -11.30 -17.27 -17.26
C ARG A 109 -11.94 -15.90 -17.41
N ILE A 110 -11.15 -14.86 -17.66
CA ILE A 110 -11.62 -13.49 -17.94
C ILE A 110 -12.39 -13.49 -19.28
N PRO A 111 -13.56 -12.84 -19.38
CA PRO A 111 -14.35 -12.82 -20.61
C PRO A 111 -13.63 -11.97 -21.65
N ARG A 112 -13.53 -12.48 -22.87
CA ARG A 112 -12.97 -11.75 -24.00
C ARG A 112 -14.09 -11.00 -24.71
N ARG A 113 -13.72 -9.91 -25.40
CA ARG A 113 -14.67 -9.17 -26.24
C ARG A 113 -15.31 -10.13 -27.26
N PRO A 114 -16.64 -10.18 -27.37
CA PRO A 114 -17.32 -11.01 -28.38
C PRO A 114 -16.96 -10.54 -29.80
N ALA A 115 -17.10 -11.43 -30.78
CA ALA A 115 -16.82 -11.10 -32.18
C ALA A 115 -17.76 -9.99 -32.66
N TRP A 116 -17.21 -8.95 -33.29
CA TRP A 116 -17.96 -7.88 -33.93
C TRP A 116 -17.77 -7.98 -35.44
N THR A 117 -18.83 -7.68 -36.19
CA THR A 117 -18.78 -7.54 -37.65
C THR A 117 -19.13 -6.10 -38.03
N PRO A 118 -18.62 -5.58 -39.16
CA PRO A 118 -18.84 -4.17 -39.56
C PRO A 118 -20.30 -3.85 -39.89
N GLU A 119 -21.14 -4.87 -40.06
CA GLU A 119 -22.59 -4.74 -40.28
C GLU A 119 -23.37 -4.49 -38.99
N MET A 120 -22.75 -4.69 -37.81
CA MET A 120 -23.42 -4.50 -36.53
C MET A 120 -23.54 -3.02 -36.17
N SER A 121 -24.73 -2.64 -35.69
CA SER A 121 -24.96 -1.32 -35.09
C SER A 121 -24.28 -1.20 -33.72
N ALA A 122 -24.00 0.04 -33.29
CA ALA A 122 -23.38 0.31 -32.00
C ALA A 122 -24.19 -0.27 -30.82
N GLU A 123 -25.53 -0.21 -30.90
CA GLU A 123 -26.42 -0.74 -29.87
C GLU A 123 -26.35 -2.28 -29.78
N GLN A 124 -26.28 -2.96 -30.93
CA GLN A 124 -26.14 -4.42 -30.97
C GLN A 124 -24.81 -4.88 -30.37
N ILE A 125 -23.72 -4.13 -30.61
CA ILE A 125 -22.41 -4.42 -30.02
C ILE A 125 -22.46 -4.30 -28.50
N ASP A 126 -23.01 -3.20 -27.98
CA ASP A 126 -23.15 -2.97 -26.53
C ASP A 126 -24.04 -4.04 -25.85
N GLN A 127 -25.15 -4.42 -26.49
CA GLN A 127 -25.99 -5.52 -25.99
C GLN A 127 -25.24 -6.86 -25.96
N HIS A 128 -24.53 -7.21 -27.02
CA HIS A 128 -23.73 -8.44 -27.07
C HIS A 128 -22.62 -8.46 -26.01
N GLU A 129 -21.95 -7.33 -25.79
CA GLU A 129 -20.94 -7.19 -24.74
C GLU A 129 -21.55 -7.38 -23.35
N ARG A 130 -22.70 -6.76 -23.07
CA ARG A 130 -23.42 -6.91 -21.79
C ARG A 130 -23.86 -8.35 -21.54
N VAL A 131 -24.43 -9.01 -22.54
CA VAL A 131 -24.88 -10.41 -22.42
C VAL A 131 -23.68 -11.33 -22.14
N SER A 132 -22.60 -11.19 -22.91
CA SER A 132 -21.37 -11.97 -22.70
C SER A 132 -20.78 -11.76 -21.30
N PHE A 133 -20.76 -10.51 -20.83
CA PHE A 133 -20.29 -10.18 -19.50
C PHE A 133 -21.17 -10.77 -18.38
N LEU A 134 -22.49 -10.71 -18.53
CA LEU A 134 -23.42 -11.28 -17.55
C LEU A 134 -23.31 -12.81 -17.48
N ASP A 135 -23.20 -13.48 -18.62
CA ASP A 135 -23.01 -14.93 -18.67
C ASP A 135 -21.69 -15.35 -18.03
N TRP A 136 -20.63 -14.57 -18.22
CA TRP A 136 -19.39 -14.79 -17.51
C TRP A 136 -19.56 -14.63 -15.99
N ARG A 137 -20.19 -13.54 -15.55
CA ARG A 137 -20.42 -13.29 -14.12
C ARG A 137 -21.25 -14.38 -13.47
N ARG A 138 -22.28 -14.90 -14.16
CA ARG A 138 -23.08 -16.04 -13.69
C ARG A 138 -22.26 -17.32 -13.52
N LYS A 139 -21.25 -17.55 -14.35
CA LYS A 139 -20.37 -18.72 -14.25
C LYS A 139 -19.38 -18.65 -13.07
N LEU A 140 -19.19 -17.46 -12.49
CA LEU A 140 -18.36 -17.24 -11.30
C LEU A 140 -19.12 -17.31 -9.97
N ALA A 141 -20.45 -17.12 -9.99
CA ALA A 141 -21.31 -17.24 -8.82
C ALA A 141 -21.66 -18.72 -8.55
#